data_AF-A0A831K6Z6-F1
#
_entry.id   AF-A0A831K6Z6-F1
#
_cell.length_a   1.000
_cell.length_b   1.000
_cell.length_c   1.000
_cell.angle_alpha   90.00
_cell.angle_beta   90.00
_cell.angle_gamma   90.00
#
_symmetry.space_group_name_H-M   'P 1'
#
loop_
_entity.id
_entity.type
_entity.pdbx_description
1 polymer ?
#
loop_
_entity_poly.entity_id
_entity_poly.type
_entity_poly.pdbx_seq_one_letter_code
_entity_poly.pdbx_strand_id
1 'polypeptide(L)'
;MGYEAIVDVGIIVVAHFKNPLEEEALKLLKKILLFKIRALIPLSSFLGASLIMTKYLKLPLKDVNDKLGETLKINSPAFYEDLKKYDVIKALENSTYYRI
;
A
#
# COMPACT_ATOMS: atom_id res chain seq x y z
N MET A 1 -14.61 8.20 -19.52
CA MET A 1 -13.92 9.02 -18.51
C MET A 1 -12.84 8.15 -17.88
N GLY A 2 -11.58 8.51 -18.08
CA GLY A 2 -10.44 7.62 -17.81
C GLY A 2 -9.73 7.93 -16.49
N TYR A 3 -9.03 6.92 -15.99
CA TYR A 3 -7.98 7.10 -15.00
C TYR A 3 -6.79 7.82 -15.65
N GLU A 4 -6.09 8.64 -14.87
CA GLU A 4 -5.00 9.48 -15.35
C GLU A 4 -3.63 8.84 -15.08
N ALA A 5 -3.56 7.91 -14.12
CA ALA A 5 -2.32 7.28 -13.70
C ALA A 5 -2.56 5.93 -13.00
N ILE A 6 -1.48 5.15 -12.87
CA ILE A 6 -1.39 3.97 -12.02
C ILE A 6 -0.32 4.25 -10.97
N VAL A 7 -0.61 3.94 -9.71
CA VAL A 7 0.29 4.16 -8.58
C VAL A 7 1.35 3.05 -8.56
N ASP A 8 2.61 3.45 -8.60
CA ASP A 8 3.75 2.56 -8.45
C ASP A 8 3.93 2.10 -7.00
N VAL A 9 4.52 0.92 -6.82
CA VAL A 9 4.83 0.35 -5.50
C VAL A 9 5.68 1.30 -4.66
N GLY A 10 6.61 2.03 -5.27
CA GLY A 10 7.49 2.98 -4.59
C GLY A 10 6.72 4.06 -3.84
N ILE A 11 5.59 4.54 -4.38
CA ILE A 11 4.72 5.54 -3.70
C ILE A 11 4.11 4.92 -2.44
N ILE A 12 3.67 3.67 -2.50
CA ILE A 12 3.15 2.95 -1.33
C ILE A 12 4.26 2.77 -0.29
N VAL A 13 5.46 2.37 -0.71
CA VAL A 13 6.62 2.22 0.19
C VAL A 13 6.91 3.55 0.90
N VAL A 14 7.21 4.63 0.18
CA VAL A 14 7.61 5.90 0.81
C VAL A 14 6.49 6.55 1.65
N ALA A 15 5.23 6.18 1.46
CA ALA A 15 4.12 6.63 2.31
C ALA A 15 3.99 5.84 3.63
N HIS A 16 4.65 4.69 3.81
CA HIS A 16 4.41 3.78 4.94
C HIS A 16 5.61 3.57 5.89
N PHE A 17 6.72 4.28 5.69
CA PHE A 17 7.83 4.31 6.64
C PHE A 17 8.46 5.70 6.78
N LYS A 18 9.22 5.91 7.85
CA LYS A 18 9.87 7.19 8.14
C LYS A 18 10.97 7.50 7.14
N ASN A 19 10.77 8.54 6.33
CA ASN A 19 11.75 8.98 5.33
C ASN A 19 11.53 10.46 4.95
N PRO A 20 12.48 11.12 4.26
CA PRO A 20 12.37 12.52 3.89
C PRO A 20 11.18 12.88 2.99
N LEU A 21 10.55 11.92 2.30
CA LEU A 21 9.42 12.12 1.40
C LEU A 21 8.09 11.63 2.00
N GLU A 22 8.09 11.17 3.25
CA GLU A 22 6.91 10.55 3.88
C GLU A 22 5.70 11.50 3.85
N GLU A 23 5.89 12.77 4.19
CA GLU A 23 4.80 13.73 4.28
C GLU A 23 4.19 14.04 2.89
N GLU A 24 5.03 14.23 1.88
CA GLU A 24 4.62 14.45 0.49
C GLU A 24 3.91 13.22 -0.07
N ALA A 25 4.45 12.03 0.17
CA ALA A 25 3.87 10.77 -0.28
C ALA A 25 2.52 10.50 0.39
N LEU A 26 2.37 10.75 1.70
CA LEU A 26 1.11 10.64 2.40
C LEU A 26 0.07 11.65 1.88
N LYS A 27 0.47 12.90 1.61
CA LYS A 27 -0.42 13.90 1.00
C LYS A 27 -0.90 13.46 -0.38
N LEU A 28 -0.02 12.88 -1.20
CA LEU A 28 -0.37 12.34 -2.50
C LEU A 28 -1.33 11.15 -2.37
N LEU A 29 -0.98 10.14 -1.56
CA LEU A 29 -1.80 8.95 -1.34
C LEU A 29 -3.19 9.33 -0.82
N LYS A 30 -3.28 10.30 0.10
CA LYS A 30 -4.57 10.84 0.58
C LYS A 30 -5.41 11.45 -0.54
N LYS A 31 -4.82 12.23 -1.44
CA LYS A 31 -5.55 12.79 -2.59
C LYS A 31 -6.07 11.70 -3.54
N ILE A 32 -5.27 10.65 -3.75
CA ILE A 32 -5.65 9.50 -4.58
C ILE A 32 -6.79 8.71 -3.93
N LEU A 33 -6.67 8.36 -2.64
CA LEU A 33 -7.70 7.63 -1.90
C LEU A 33 -9.03 8.41 -1.78
N LEU A 34 -8.97 9.74 -1.70
CA LEU A 34 -10.15 10.62 -1.77
C LEU A 34 -10.67 10.82 -3.21
N PHE A 35 -10.07 10.16 -4.20
CA PHE A 35 -10.40 10.27 -5.62
C PHE A 35 -10.32 11.69 -6.19
N LYS A 36 -9.55 12.59 -5.55
CA LYS A 36 -9.22 13.92 -6.06
C LYS A 36 -8.19 13.86 -7.19
N ILE A 37 -7.39 12.80 -7.20
CA ILE A 37 -6.54 12.38 -8.32
C ILE A 37 -7.08 11.02 -8.77
N ARG A 38 -7.49 10.90 -10.03
CA ARG A 38 -8.10 9.68 -10.57
C ARG A 38 -7.02 8.67 -10.97
N ALA A 39 -6.25 8.22 -9.98
CA ALA A 39 -5.23 7.19 -10.15
C ALA A 39 -5.70 5.84 -9.59
N LEU A 40 -5.30 4.76 -10.25
CA LEU A 40 -5.53 3.40 -9.77
C LEU A 40 -4.40 2.94 -8.86
N ILE A 41 -4.73 2.27 -7.77
CA ILE A 41 -3.80 1.59 -6.87
C ILE A 41 -4.01 0.09 -7.04
N PRO A 42 -3.15 -0.62 -7.79
CA PRO A 42 -3.19 -2.07 -7.84
C PRO A 42 -2.98 -2.64 -6.44
N LEU A 43 -3.82 -3.58 -6.02
CA LEU A 43 -3.73 -4.17 -4.69
C LEU A 43 -2.47 -5.04 -4.52
N SER A 44 -1.94 -5.61 -5.60
CA SER A 44 -0.63 -6.25 -5.60
C SER A 44 0.51 -5.32 -5.13
N SER A 45 0.37 -4.01 -5.30
CA SER A 45 1.37 -3.02 -4.87
C SER A 45 1.60 -3.04 -3.36
N PHE A 46 0.59 -3.41 -2.57
CA PHE A 46 0.74 -3.54 -1.12
C PHE A 46 1.59 -4.75 -0.73
N LEU A 47 1.48 -5.86 -1.46
CA LEU A 47 2.35 -7.03 -1.24
C LEU A 47 3.80 -6.72 -1.63
N GLY A 48 3.99 -6.04 -2.76
CA GLY A 48 5.31 -5.54 -3.18
C GLY A 48 5.90 -4.57 -2.15
N ALA A 49 5.09 -3.66 -1.61
CA ALA A 49 5.54 -2.71 -0.61
C ALA A 49 5.96 -3.40 0.70
N SER A 50 5.20 -4.40 1.16
CA SER A 50 5.59 -5.23 2.30
C SER A 50 6.94 -5.91 2.07
N LEU A 51 7.12 -6.54 0.90
CA LEU A 51 8.38 -7.20 0.54
C LEU A 51 9.57 -6.23 0.53
N ILE A 52 9.41 -5.05 -0.07
CA ILE A 52 10.45 -4.01 -0.14
C ILE A 52 10.82 -3.53 1.27
N MET A 53 9.83 -3.10 2.03
CA MET A 53 10.06 -2.54 3.37
C MET A 53 10.69 -3.55 4.33
N THR A 54 10.32 -4.83 4.24
CA THR A 54 10.76 -5.85 5.20
C THR A 54 12.07 -6.53 4.77
N LYS A 55 12.20 -6.93 3.50
CA LYS A 55 13.39 -7.67 3.04
C LYS A 55 14.53 -6.75 2.65
N TYR A 56 14.26 -5.54 2.11
CA TYR A 56 15.29 -4.62 1.64
C TYR A 56 15.57 -3.50 2.65
N LEU A 57 14.54 -2.84 3.17
CA LEU A 57 14.72 -1.78 4.18
C LEU A 57 14.83 -2.30 5.62
N LYS A 58 14.67 -3.63 5.81
CA LYS A 58 14.82 -4.32 7.11
C LYS A 58 13.90 -3.79 8.21
N LEU A 59 12.73 -3.25 7.84
CA LEU A 59 11.73 -2.79 8.79
C LEU A 59 11.00 -3.99 9.43
N PRO A 60 10.48 -3.84 10.67
CA PRO A 60 9.74 -4.92 11.33
C PRO A 60 8.49 -5.34 10.53
N LEU A 61 8.41 -6.63 10.19
CA LEU A 61 7.32 -7.20 9.36
C LEU A 61 5.93 -6.88 9.90
N LYS A 62 5.74 -7.04 11.22
CA LYS A 62 4.45 -6.76 11.87
C LYS A 62 4.04 -5.30 11.68
N ASP A 63 4.93 -4.36 11.99
CA ASP A 63 4.63 -2.92 11.90
C ASP A 63 4.32 -2.49 10.47
N VAL A 64 5.06 -3.04 9.50
CA VAL A 64 4.83 -2.80 8.07
C VAL A 64 3.45 -3.30 7.64
N ASN A 65 3.14 -4.56 7.94
CA ASN A 65 1.90 -5.19 7.50
C ASN A 65 0.67 -4.58 8.19
N ASP A 66 0.78 -4.22 9.47
CA ASP A 66 -0.28 -3.53 10.19
C ASP A 66 -0.61 -2.18 9.51
N LYS A 67 0.41 -1.36 9.21
CA LYS A 67 0.22 -0.07 8.52
C LYS A 67 -0.40 -0.22 7.12
N LEU A 68 0.11 -1.16 6.32
CA LEU A 68 -0.44 -1.44 4.98
C LEU A 68 -1.89 -1.94 5.08
N GLY A 69 -2.19 -2.79 6.06
CA GLY A 69 -3.53 -3.29 6.34
C GLY A 69 -4.52 -2.18 6.71
N GLU A 70 -4.12 -1.21 7.53
CA GLU A 70 -4.95 -0.04 7.85
C GLU A 70 -5.31 0.78 6.60
N THR A 71 -4.35 1.03 5.71
CA THR A 71 -4.63 1.70 4.43
C THR A 71 -5.60 0.88 3.58
N LEU A 72 -5.43 -0.44 3.51
CA LEU A 72 -6.34 -1.32 2.77
C LEU A 72 -7.75 -1.34 3.36
N LYS A 73 -7.96 -1.11 4.67
CA LYS A 73 -9.32 -1.05 5.24
C LYS A 73 -10.16 0.12 4.73
N ILE A 74 -9.54 1.15 4.15
CA ILE A 74 -10.25 2.29 3.58
C ILE A 74 -11.15 1.83 2.43
N ASN A 75 -12.37 2.36 2.38
CA ASN A 75 -13.25 2.19 1.23
C ASN A 75 -12.98 3.30 0.22
N SER A 76 -12.29 3.00 -0.88
CA SER A 76 -11.91 3.97 -1.90
C SER A 76 -12.07 3.39 -3.30
N PRO A 77 -12.63 4.16 -4.26
CA PRO A 77 -12.69 3.77 -5.66
C PRO A 77 -11.31 3.80 -6.35
N ALA A 78 -10.25 4.27 -5.68
CA ALA A 78 -8.90 4.24 -6.22
C ALA A 78 -8.28 2.83 -6.23
N PHE A 79 -8.80 1.89 -5.42
CA PHE A 79 -8.27 0.52 -5.41
C PHE A 79 -8.68 -0.24 -6.67
N TYR A 80 -7.68 -0.80 -7.36
CA TYR A 80 -7.87 -1.71 -8.48
C TYR A 80 -7.62 -3.14 -8.02
N GLU A 81 -8.67 -3.96 -8.00
CA GLU A 81 -8.61 -5.36 -7.59
C GLU A 81 -8.01 -6.26 -8.69
N ASP A 82 -6.73 -6.04 -9.02
CA ASP A 82 -5.91 -7.01 -9.77
C ASP A 82 -5.74 -8.33 -8.99
N LEU A 83 -5.87 -8.24 -7.66
CA LEU A 83 -6.09 -9.34 -6.73
C LEU A 83 -7.31 -9.01 -5.87
N LYS A 84 -8.00 -10.02 -5.33
CA LYS A 84 -9.10 -9.78 -4.40
C LYS A 84 -8.56 -9.11 -3.14
N LYS A 85 -9.24 -8.05 -2.69
CA LYS A 85 -8.85 -7.31 -1.48
C LYS A 85 -8.71 -8.17 -0.24
N TYR A 86 -9.63 -9.13 -0.08
CA TYR A 86 -9.60 -10.09 1.02
C TYR A 86 -8.31 -10.93 1.02
N ASP A 87 -7.89 -11.43 -0.15
CA ASP A 87 -6.72 -12.29 -0.27
C ASP A 87 -5.42 -11.52 0.05
N VAL A 88 -5.35 -10.25 -0.36
CA VAL A 88 -4.21 -9.37 -0.05
C VAL A 88 -4.10 -9.11 1.45
N ILE A 89 -5.21 -8.74 2.12
CA ILE A 89 -5.22 -8.53 3.57
C ILE A 89 -4.83 -9.83 4.29
N LYS A 90 -5.39 -10.97 3.88
CA LYS A 90 -5.04 -12.28 4.45
C LYS A 90 -3.58 -12.65 4.26
N ALA A 91 -2.99 -12.34 3.11
CA ALA A 91 -1.57 -12.59 2.87
C ALA A 91 -0.67 -11.76 3.82
N LEU A 92 -1.00 -10.48 4.05
CA LEU A 92 -0.29 -9.64 5.02
C LEU A 92 -0.42 -10.19 6.45
N GLU A 93 -1.62 -10.59 6.86
CA GLU A 93 -1.86 -11.21 8.18
C GLU A 93 -1.06 -12.52 8.35
N ASN A 94 -1.13 -13.41 7.35
CA ASN A 94 -0.47 -14.71 7.39
C ASN A 94 1.05 -14.59 7.38
N SER A 95 1.62 -13.70 6.57
CA SER A 95 3.08 -13.47 6.55
C SER A 95 3.59 -13.01 7.92
N THR A 96 2.85 -12.13 8.61
CA THR A 96 3.16 -11.72 9.99
C THR A 96 3.10 -12.90 10.96
N TYR A 97 2.04 -13.72 10.89
CA TYR A 97 1.84 -14.84 11.82
C TYR A 97 2.88 -15.96 11.64
N TYR A 98 3.14 -16.37 10.39
CA TYR A 98 4.06 -17.46 10.07
C TYR A 98 5.52 -16.99 9.88
N ARG A 99 5.76 -15.67 9.87
CA ARG A 99 7.08 -15.04 9.67
C ARG A 99 7.75 -15.44 8.34
N ILE A 100 6.96 -15.51 7.26
CA ILE A 100 7.41 -15.84 5.89
C ILE A 100 7.48 -14.59 5.02
#